data_AF-A0A2V7YZW3-F1
#
_entry.id   AF-A0A2V7YZW3-F1
#
_cell.length_a   1.000
_cell.length_b   1.000
_cell.length_c   1.000
_cell.angle_alpha   90.00
_cell.angle_beta   90.00
_cell.angle_gamma   90.00
#
_symmetry.space_group_name_H-M   'P 1'
#
loop_
_entity.id
_entity.type
_entity.pdbx_description
1 polymer ?
#
loop_
_entity_poly.entity_id
_entity_poly.type
_entity_poly.pdbx_seq_one_letter_code
_entity_poly.pdbx_strand_id
1 'polypeptide(L)' 'DDWARERIERRQKDELIRYRELAPHAELAVPASEHFDPLLFALGASEESDSTEQLSSGFRYQNLSLASFAFVRNGKR' A
#
# COMPACT_ATOMS: atom_id res chain seq x y z
N ASP A 1 2.39 4.40 -8.27
CA ASP A 1 2.66 3.02 -7.80
C ASP A 1 3.92 2.99 -6.93
N ASP A 2 5.09 3.36 -7.46
CA ASP A 2 6.34 3.39 -6.68
C ASP A 2 6.26 4.19 -5.38
N TRP A 3 5.62 5.36 -5.40
CA TRP A 3 5.40 6.15 -4.18
C TRP A 3 4.67 5.33 -3.11
N ALA A 4 3.60 4.62 -3.48
CA ALA A 4 2.86 3.80 -2.51
C ALA A 4 3.71 2.63 -2.02
N ARG A 5 4.38 1.92 -2.94
CA ARG A 5 5.29 0.81 -2.61
C ARG A 5 6.37 1.21 -1.60
N GLU A 6 7.08 2.31 -1.84
CA GLU A 6 8.14 2.80 -0.93
C GLU A 6 7.59 3.13 0.45
N ARG A 7 6.40 3.75 0.52
CA ARG A 7 5.75 4.08 1.79
C ARG A 7 5.21 2.86 2.53
N ILE A 8 4.74 1.83 1.81
CA ILE A 8 4.32 0.54 2.36
C ILE A 8 5.53 -0.23 2.92
N GLU A 9 6.62 -0.31 2.16
CA GLU A 9 7.89 -0.95 2.57
C GLU A 9 8.47 -0.28 3.82
N ARG A 10 8.40 1.05 3.90
CA ARG A 10 8.86 1.83 5.06
C ARG A 10 7.80 2.01 6.16
N ARG A 11 6.62 1.40 6.01
CA ARG A 11 5.49 1.49 6.95
C ARG A 11 5.13 2.92 7.36
N GLN A 12 5.17 3.86 6.41
CA GLN A 12 4.87 5.28 6.61
C GLN A 12 3.35 5.53 6.72
N LYS A 13 2.75 5.05 7.81
CA LYS A 13 1.29 5.02 8.05
C LYS A 13 0.63 6.39 7.87
N ASP A 14 1.20 7.43 8.49
CA ASP A 14 0.65 8.78 8.44
C ASP A 14 0.60 9.32 7.00
N GLU A 15 1.63 9.01 6.20
CA GLU A 15 1.68 9.44 4.81
C GLU A 15 0.73 8.66 3.92
N LEU A 16 0.58 7.35 4.17
CA LEU A 16 -0.35 6.50 3.45
C LEU A 16 -1.81 6.88 3.73
N ILE A 17 -2.15 7.29 4.95
CA ILE A 17 -3.48 7.82 5.28
C ILE A 17 -3.72 9.15 4.53
N ARG A 18 -2.68 9.97 4.39
CA ARG A 18 -2.72 11.25 3.67
C ARG A 18 -2.33 11.13 2.19
N TYR A 19 -2.45 9.95 1.58
CA TYR A 19 -1.98 9.72 0.22
C TYR A 19 -2.61 10.68 -0.80
N ARG A 20 -3.86 11.10 -0.60
CA ARG A 20 -4.54 12.07 -1.49
C ARG A 20 -3.85 13.43 -1.54
N GLU A 21 -3.20 13.83 -0.45
CA GLU A 21 -2.49 15.11 -0.34
C GLU A 21 -1.01 14.99 -0.74
N LEU A 22 -0.39 13.84 -0.43
CA LEU A 22 1.06 13.67 -0.49
C LEU A 22 1.55 12.88 -1.72
N ALA A 23 0.72 12.00 -2.27
CA ALA A 23 1.12 11.18 -3.40
C ALA A 23 1.01 11.97 -4.71
N PRO A 24 1.99 11.81 -5.63
CA PRO A 24 1.93 12.46 -6.93
C PRO A 24 0.73 11.94 -7.72
N HIS A 25 -0.07 12.87 -8.26
CA HIS A 25 -1.25 12.56 -9.09
C HIS A 25 -2.27 11.62 -8.43
N ALA A 26 -2.44 11.71 -7.11
CA ALA A 26 -3.32 10.80 -6.34
C ALA A 26 -4.76 10.76 -6.87
N GLU A 27 -5.34 11.91 -7.21
CA GLU A 27 -6.70 11.99 -7.77
C GLU A 27 -6.84 11.31 -9.12
N LEU A 28 -5.78 11.27 -9.93
CA LEU A 28 -5.77 10.59 -11.22
C LEU A 28 -5.58 9.08 -11.05
N ALA A 29 -4.65 8.68 -10.17
CA ALA A 29 -4.31 7.29 -9.94
C ALA A 29 -5.37 6.53 -9.12
N VAL A 30 -6.04 7.22 -8.20
CA VAL A 30 -7.07 6.70 -7.30
C VAL A 30 -8.24 7.69 -7.24
N PRO A 31 -9.09 7.77 -8.29
CA PRO A 31 -10.18 8.73 -8.36
C PRO A 31 -11.19 8.59 -7.21
N ALA A 32 -11.38 7.36 -6.74
CA ALA A 32 -12.21 7.03 -5.60
C ALA A 32 -11.44 6.06 -4.68
N SER A 33 -11.65 6.17 -3.37
CA SER A 33 -10.75 5.57 -2.36
C SER A 33 -10.93 4.05 -2.21
N GLU A 34 -12.03 3.47 -2.71
CA GLU A 34 -12.42 2.08 -2.46
C GLU A 34 -11.37 1.05 -2.89
N HIS A 35 -10.53 1.39 -3.87
CA HIS A 35 -9.46 0.53 -4.35
C HIS A 35 -8.17 0.64 -3.53
N PHE A 36 -8.02 1.70 -2.73
CA PHE A 36 -6.85 1.95 -1.89
C PHE A 36 -7.12 1.69 -0.40
N ASP A 37 -8.34 1.94 0.07
CA ASP A 37 -8.74 1.75 1.47
C ASP A 37 -8.41 0.34 2.02
N PRO A 38 -8.60 -0.78 1.28
CA PRO A 38 -8.26 -2.12 1.78
C PRO A 38 -6.80 -2.27 2.21
N LEU A 39 -5.87 -1.58 1.54
CA LEU A 39 -4.45 -1.56 1.92
C LEU A 39 -4.27 -0.91 3.30
N LEU A 40 -4.96 0.21 3.57
CA LEU A 40 -4.89 0.91 4.84
C LEU A 40 -5.43 0.07 5.99
N PHE A 41 -6.53 -0.65 5.76
CA PHE A 41 -7.07 -1.59 6.74
C PHE A 41 -6.10 -2.75 7.02
N ALA A 42 -5.54 -3.36 5.98
CA ALA A 42 -4.56 -4.45 6.16
C ALA A 42 -3.31 -3.98 6.91
N LEU A 43 -2.78 -2.79 6.59
CA LEU A 43 -1.66 -2.18 7.30
C LEU A 43 -2.01 -1.86 8.76
N GLY A 44 -3.20 -1.31 9.01
CA GLY A 44 -3.68 -1.00 10.36
C GLY A 44 -3.92 -2.23 11.24
N ALA A 45 -4.25 -3.37 10.64
CA ALA A 45 -4.42 -4.64 11.33
C ALA A 45 -3.10 -5.37 11.63
N SER A 46 -2.01 -4.98 10.96
CA SER A 46 -0.68 -5.58 11.17
C SER A 46 0.07 -4.97 12.36
N GLU A 47 0.95 -5.75 12.98
CA GLU A 47 1.80 -5.28 14.08
C GLU A 47 3.00 -4.49 13.57
N GLU A 48 3.62 -3.68 14.43
CA GLU A 48 4.85 -2.97 14.07
C GLU A 48 6.05 -3.91 13.87
N SER A 49 6.00 -5.08 14.50
CA SER A 49 6.97 -6.16 14.36
C SER A 49 6.81 -6.96 13.05
N ASP A 50 5.69 -6.81 12.33
CA ASP A 50 5.43 -7.55 11.10
C ASP A 50 6.32 -7.04 9.96
N SER A 51 6.85 -7.98 9.17
CA SER A 51 7.59 -7.65 7.95
C SER A 51 6.62 -7.38 6.79
N THR A 52 7.07 -6.60 5.81
CA THR A 52 6.32 -6.31 4.59
C THR A 52 6.99 -7.02 3.42
N GLU A 53 6.22 -7.76 2.63
CA GLU A 53 6.68 -8.43 1.41
C GLU A 53 5.81 -7.99 0.22
N GLN A 54 6.43 -7.68 -0.92
CA GLN A 54 5.69 -7.46 -2.17
C GLN A 54 5.52 -8.80 -2.90
N LEU A 55 4.29 -9.30 -2.98
CA LEU A 55 3.96 -10.58 -3.61
C LEU A 55 3.89 -10.50 -5.13
N SER A 56 3.43 -9.36 -5.64
CA SER A 56 3.32 -9.10 -7.08
C SER A 56 3.49 -7.63 -7.40
N SER A 57 3.93 -7.35 -8.61
CA SER A 57 4.08 -6.01 -9.18
C SER A 57 3.75 -6.04 -10.66
N GLY A 58 3.44 -4.89 -11.24
CA GLY A 58 3.20 -4.72 -12.67
C GLY A 58 1.86 -4.07 -12.97
N PHE A 59 1.60 -3.83 -14.25
CA PHE A 59 0.40 -3.13 -14.70
C PHE A 59 -0.35 -3.95 -15.75
N ARG A 60 -1.68 -3.94 -15.65
CA ARG A 60 -2.57 -4.28 -16.76
C ARG A 60 -3.10 -3.00 -17.40
N TYR A 61 -3.28 -3.05 -18.72
CA TYR A 61 -3.79 -1.92 -19.52
C TYR A 61 -3.01 -0.61 -19.32
N GLN A 62 -1.75 -0.68 -18.88
CA GLN A 62 -0.87 0.46 -18.58
C GLN A 62 -1.34 1.41 -17.46
N ASN A 63 -2.45 1.13 -16.78
CA ASN A 63 -2.99 2.00 -15.73
C ASN A 63 -3.52 1.26 -14.50
N LEU A 64 -3.73 -0.06 -14.57
CA LEU A 64 -4.21 -0.86 -13.46
C LEU A 64 -3.04 -1.57 -12.79
N SER A 65 -2.63 -1.08 -11.62
CA SER A 65 -1.60 -1.74 -10.81
C SER A 65 -2.07 -3.11 -10.33
N LEU A 66 -1.17 -4.09 -10.40
CA LEU A 66 -1.31 -5.42 -9.81
C LEU A 66 -0.42 -5.58 -8.58
N ALA A 67 0.01 -4.46 -7.97
CA ALA A 67 0.81 -4.50 -6.77
C ALA A 67 0.02 -5.19 -5.63
N SER A 68 0.59 -6.26 -5.08
CA SER A 68 0.04 -6.97 -3.92
C SER A 68 1.10 -7.05 -2.83
N PHE A 69 0.68 -6.91 -1.58
CA PHE A 69 1.57 -6.89 -0.42
C PHE A 69 1.08 -7.86 0.65
N ALA A 70 2.01 -8.47 1.36
CA ALA A 70 1.75 -9.24 2.56
C ALA A 70 2.39 -8.56 3.77
N PHE A 71 1.65 -8.51 4.88
CA PHE A 71 2.18 -8.19 6.21
C PHE A 71 2.37 -9.51 6.96
N VAL A 72 3.62 -9.94 7.10
CA VAL A 72 3.97 -11.27 7.60
C VAL A 72 4.41 -11.18 9.05
N ARG A 73 3.69 -11.91 9.92
CA ARG A 73 3.99 -11.89 11.35
C ARG A 73 5.30 -12.58 11.68
N ASN A 74 6.19 -11.83 12.33
CA ASN A 74 7.48 -12.31 12.79
C ASN A 74 7.34 -12.96 14.18
N GLY A 75 6.76 -14.16 14.24
CA GLY A 75 6.61 -14.90 15.51
C GLY A 75 5.85 -16.22 15.37
N LYS A 76 6.26 -17.24 16.15
CA LYS A 76 5.51 -18.51 16.25
C LYS A 76 4.19 -18.26 16.98
N ARG A 77 3.11 -18.85 16.45
CA ARG A 77 1.77 -18.87 17.06
C ARG A 77 1.81 -19.35 18.51
#